data_AF-E5A0M0-F1
#
_entry.id   AF-E5A0M0-F1
#
_cell.length_a   1.000
_cell.length_b   1.000
_cell.length_c   1.000
_cell.angle_alpha   90.00
_cell.angle_beta   90.00
_cell.angle_gamma   90.00
#
_symmetry.space_group_name_H-M   'P 1'
#
loop_
_entity.id
_entity.type
_entity.pdbx_description
1 polymer ?
#
loop_
_entity_poly.entity_id
_entity_poly.type
_entity_poly.pdbx_seq_one_letter_code
_entity_poly.pdbx_strand_id
1 'polypeptide(L)'
;MSDTEMDGGVAIQATSPTHSHLADKINGGAMDVTYANGAASIADSTATSRLPHSPITVNKPTPFTFDLGNLLANDPNPVPANANEEVLTATARDAAQALINQLLSTCEIKSTTEGVHLVLPAPTTALPREKPIPAAKEPTKWERFAAKKGIKDKKRDGKLVYDEEKGEWVPKWGYKGKNKDGDNQWLVEVDEKKEAATGEAHNQRADGRRERKERVRRNERKQRANESKSRKTAA
;
A
#
# COMPACT_ATOMS: atom_id res chain seq x y z
N MET A 1 -28.82 30.44 -21.00
CA MET A 1 -29.43 31.22 -19.90
C MET A 1 -28.32 31.43 -18.88
N SER A 2 -28.19 32.68 -18.48
CA SER A 2 -27.01 33.41 -18.02
C SER A 2 -26.34 32.94 -16.73
N ASP A 3 -25.01 33.01 -16.74
CA ASP A 3 -24.13 33.15 -15.58
C ASP A 3 -24.50 34.38 -14.75
N THR A 4 -24.43 34.24 -13.42
CA THR A 4 -24.54 35.36 -12.47
C THR A 4 -23.38 35.27 -11.49
N GLU A 5 -22.31 36.02 -11.78
CA GLU A 5 -21.33 36.47 -10.79
C GLU A 5 -22.00 37.49 -9.85
N MET A 6 -21.75 37.36 -8.54
CA MET A 6 -22.12 38.38 -7.55
C MET A 6 -20.87 38.74 -6.74
N ASP A 7 -20.32 39.89 -7.12
CA ASP A 7 -19.42 40.75 -6.35
C ASP A 7 -20.16 41.31 -5.11
N GLY A 8 -19.44 41.46 -3.99
CA GLY A 8 -20.03 41.88 -2.72
C GLY A 8 -19.08 41.85 -1.53
N GLY A 9 -18.02 42.64 -1.60
CA GLY A 9 -17.16 42.93 -0.44
C GLY A 9 -17.85 43.82 0.60
N VAL A 10 -17.66 43.51 1.88
CA VAL A 10 -17.94 44.39 3.02
C VAL A 10 -16.70 44.44 3.91
N ALA A 11 -16.19 45.65 4.12
CA ALA A 11 -15.07 45.96 5.01
C ALA A 11 -15.53 45.99 6.46
N ILE A 12 -14.74 45.42 7.37
CA ILE A 12 -14.85 45.67 8.82
C ILE A 12 -13.46 46.09 9.33
N GLN A 13 -13.32 47.40 9.56
CA GLN A 13 -12.32 47.95 10.47
C GLN A 13 -12.83 47.81 11.91
N ALA A 14 -12.03 47.20 12.78
CA ALA A 14 -12.10 47.45 14.22
C ALA A 14 -10.72 47.22 14.84
N THR A 15 -10.16 48.30 15.38
CA THR A 15 -8.90 48.42 16.10
C THR A 15 -9.05 47.94 17.54
N SER A 16 -8.03 47.26 18.10
CA SER A 16 -7.43 47.56 19.42
C SER A 16 -6.37 46.53 19.85
N PRO A 17 -5.44 46.92 20.75
CA PRO A 17 -4.04 46.52 20.71
C PRO A 17 -3.65 45.57 21.85
N THR A 18 -2.53 44.86 21.71
CA THR A 18 -1.59 44.62 22.81
C THR A 18 -0.32 43.91 22.31
N HIS A 19 0.80 44.36 22.87
CA HIS A 19 2.08 43.65 23.00
C HIS A 19 3.16 43.77 21.91
N SER A 20 3.55 44.99 21.57
CA SER A 20 4.93 45.29 21.15
C SER A 20 5.68 45.94 22.31
N HIS A 21 6.47 45.16 23.04
CA HIS A 21 7.31 45.69 24.12
C HIS A 21 8.63 44.94 24.19
N LEU A 22 9.50 45.06 23.17
CA LEU A 22 10.93 44.80 23.30
C LEU A 22 11.76 45.27 22.09
N ALA A 23 11.58 46.51 21.65
CA ALA A 23 12.58 47.20 20.83
C ALA A 23 12.76 48.59 21.44
N ASP A 24 13.99 49.11 21.37
CA ASP A 24 14.46 50.38 21.95
C ASP A 24 14.98 50.33 23.39
N LYS A 25 16.22 49.81 23.52
CA LYS A 25 17.23 50.50 24.34
C LYS A 25 18.50 50.70 23.51
N ILE A 26 18.62 51.93 23.03
CA ILE A 26 19.72 52.50 22.28
C ILE A 26 20.85 52.93 23.24
N ASN A 27 22.09 52.68 22.80
CA ASN A 27 23.37 53.35 23.10
C ASN A 27 23.62 53.97 24.49
N GLY A 28 24.67 53.45 25.13
CA GLY A 28 25.43 54.17 26.14
C GLY A 28 26.67 53.41 26.56
N GLY A 29 27.80 53.60 25.86
CA GLY A 29 29.09 53.02 26.25
C GLY A 29 30.18 53.31 25.23
N ALA A 30 30.89 54.41 25.46
CA ALA A 30 31.94 54.94 24.60
C ALA A 30 33.18 54.02 24.48
N MET A 31 33.82 54.11 23.31
CA MET A 31 35.08 53.46 22.95
C MET A 31 36.27 53.99 23.75
N ASP A 32 37.26 53.13 24.01
CA ASP A 32 38.65 53.46 23.71
C ASP A 32 39.45 52.18 23.42
N VAL A 33 39.64 51.85 22.13
CA VAL A 33 40.62 50.86 21.69
C VAL A 33 41.30 51.41 20.44
N THR A 34 42.57 51.72 20.61
CA THR A 34 43.50 52.20 19.59
C THR A 34 43.62 51.22 18.41
N TYR A 35 43.41 51.72 17.19
CA TYR A 35 43.59 51.00 15.94
C TYR A 35 45.08 50.77 15.64
N ALA A 36 45.49 49.50 15.54
CA ALA A 36 46.68 49.09 14.80
C ALA A 36 46.23 48.40 13.50
N ASN A 37 46.71 48.94 12.38
CA ASN A 37 46.42 48.52 11.02
C ASN A 37 46.66 47.02 10.77
N GLY A 38 45.67 46.34 10.21
CA GLY A 38 45.82 44.99 9.68
C GLY A 38 44.57 44.58 8.90
N ALA A 39 44.59 44.76 7.58
CA ALA A 39 43.53 44.32 6.69
C ALA A 39 43.45 42.79 6.69
N ALA A 40 42.37 42.23 7.25
CA ALA A 40 41.97 40.84 7.07
C ALA A 40 40.45 40.78 6.90
N SER A 41 40.02 40.06 5.86
CA SER A 41 38.64 39.94 5.37
C SER A 41 37.65 39.43 6.43
N ILE A 42 36.51 40.13 6.57
CA ILE A 42 35.41 39.89 7.54
C ILE A 42 34.50 38.71 7.10
N ALA A 43 35.05 37.66 6.49
CA ALA A 43 34.24 36.55 5.96
C ALA A 43 34.31 35.25 6.78
N ASP A 44 35.17 35.13 7.80
CA ASP A 44 35.40 33.85 8.46
C ASP A 44 35.23 33.86 10.00
N SER A 45 34.76 34.97 10.58
CA SER A 45 34.76 35.17 12.04
C SER A 45 33.49 34.73 12.77
N THR A 46 32.53 34.06 12.12
CA THR A 46 31.28 33.58 12.76
C THR A 46 31.25 32.08 13.06
N ALA A 47 32.34 31.33 12.81
CA ALA A 47 32.34 29.87 12.99
C ALA A 47 32.91 29.36 14.34
N THR A 48 33.55 30.20 15.17
CA THR A 48 34.38 29.70 16.30
C THR A 48 33.93 30.16 17.69
N SER A 49 32.63 30.44 17.91
CA SER A 49 32.09 30.62 19.27
C SER A 49 30.88 29.73 19.61
N ARG A 50 30.82 28.53 19.03
CA ARG A 50 29.99 27.46 19.58
C ARG A 50 30.83 26.68 20.58
N LEU A 51 30.30 26.44 21.78
CA LEU A 51 30.80 25.48 22.77
C LEU A 51 31.33 24.23 22.05
N PRO A 52 32.42 23.57 22.51
CA PRO A 52 33.01 22.44 21.81
C PRO A 52 31.89 21.43 21.50
N HIS A 53 31.61 21.26 20.20
CA HIS A 53 30.52 20.41 19.76
C HIS A 53 30.82 19.00 20.26
N SER A 54 29.93 18.42 21.06
CA SER A 54 30.10 17.04 21.53
C SER A 54 30.36 16.14 20.31
N PRO A 55 31.38 15.27 20.35
CA PRO A 55 31.76 14.49 19.19
C PRO A 55 30.64 13.52 18.82
N ILE A 56 30.13 13.63 17.60
CA ILE A 56 29.08 12.76 17.04
C ILE A 56 29.66 11.55 16.31
N THR A 57 30.97 11.53 16.05
CA THR A 57 31.65 10.45 15.34
C THR A 57 32.24 9.44 16.31
N VAL A 58 31.96 8.15 16.08
CA VAL A 58 32.52 7.04 16.84
C VAL A 58 33.59 6.36 16.00
N ASN A 59 34.83 6.32 16.50
CA ASN A 59 35.94 5.65 15.84
C ASN A 59 36.32 4.39 16.63
N LYS A 60 36.27 3.22 15.96
CA LYS A 60 36.66 1.93 16.54
C LYS A 60 37.63 1.20 15.59
N PRO A 61 38.47 0.29 16.12
CA PRO A 61 39.47 -0.42 15.31
C PRO A 61 38.87 -1.21 14.15
N THR A 62 37.75 -1.90 14.37
CA THR A 62 36.97 -2.53 13.30
C THR A 62 35.71 -1.72 13.01
N PRO A 63 35.41 -1.43 11.72
CA PRO A 63 34.27 -0.61 11.36
C PRO A 63 32.95 -1.34 11.62
N PHE A 64 31.90 -0.56 11.89
CA PHE A 64 30.54 -1.07 12.00
C PHE A 64 30.03 -1.61 10.66
N THR A 65 29.21 -2.64 10.70
CA THR A 65 28.40 -3.06 9.55
C THR A 65 26.94 -2.78 9.83
N PHE A 66 26.15 -2.47 8.81
CA PHE A 66 24.78 -2.00 8.97
C PHE A 66 23.81 -2.80 8.12
N ASP A 67 22.63 -3.06 8.67
CA ASP A 67 21.46 -3.52 7.95
C ASP A 67 20.31 -2.55 8.20
N LEU A 68 20.30 -1.46 7.43
CA LEU A 68 19.37 -0.34 7.62
C LEU A 68 17.92 -0.72 7.37
N GLY A 69 17.65 -1.76 6.57
CA GLY A 69 16.30 -2.28 6.36
C GLY A 69 15.69 -2.88 7.63
N ASN A 70 16.53 -3.38 8.53
CA ASN A 70 16.14 -3.88 9.85
C ASN A 70 16.54 -2.94 11.00
N LEU A 71 16.97 -1.71 10.69
CA LEU A 71 17.47 -0.72 11.66
C LEU A 71 18.55 -1.29 12.59
N LEU A 72 19.46 -2.08 12.02
CA LEU A 72 20.44 -2.86 12.77
C LEU A 72 21.86 -2.37 12.50
N ALA A 73 22.66 -2.23 13.56
CA ALA A 73 24.09 -1.98 13.51
C ALA A 73 24.83 -3.11 14.23
N ASN A 74 25.81 -3.73 13.56
CA ASN A 74 26.67 -4.73 14.15
C ASN A 74 28.02 -4.11 14.49
N ASP A 75 28.40 -4.24 15.75
CA ASP A 75 29.73 -3.91 16.25
C ASP A 75 30.55 -5.20 16.38
N PRO A 76 31.54 -5.46 15.51
CA PRO A 76 32.39 -6.64 15.62
C PRO A 76 33.51 -6.49 16.67
N ASN A 77 33.63 -5.32 17.32
CA ASN A 77 34.66 -5.10 18.33
C ASN A 77 34.35 -5.90 19.62
N PRO A 78 35.37 -6.46 20.29
CA PRO A 78 35.17 -7.31 21.47
C PRO A 78 34.62 -6.53 22.66
N VAL A 79 33.61 -7.11 23.32
CA VAL A 79 33.06 -6.61 24.59
C VAL A 79 33.78 -7.32 25.75
N PRO A 80 34.21 -6.61 26.81
CA PRO A 80 34.88 -7.23 27.94
C PRO A 80 33.97 -8.24 28.66
N ALA A 81 34.52 -9.39 29.05
CA ALA A 81 33.74 -10.48 29.66
C ALA A 81 33.06 -10.10 30.99
N ASN A 82 33.65 -9.17 31.74
CA ASN A 82 33.11 -8.64 33.00
C ASN A 82 32.59 -7.20 32.80
N ALA A 83 31.79 -6.98 31.75
CA ALA A 83 31.22 -5.66 31.48
C ALA A 83 30.20 -5.26 32.56
N ASN A 84 30.40 -4.10 33.17
CA ASN A 84 29.40 -3.45 34.02
C ASN A 84 28.38 -2.70 33.15
N GLU A 85 27.22 -2.36 33.71
CA GLU A 85 26.16 -1.59 33.03
C GLU A 85 26.67 -0.28 32.40
N GLU A 86 27.62 0.40 33.03
CA GLU A 86 28.23 1.62 32.48
C GLU A 86 28.99 1.35 31.16
N VAL A 87 29.66 0.20 31.06
CA VAL A 87 30.40 -0.18 29.85
C VAL A 87 29.44 -0.61 28.74
N LEU A 88 28.38 -1.34 29.10
CA LEU A 88 27.35 -1.77 28.16
C LEU A 88 26.57 -0.57 27.60
N THR A 89 26.16 0.37 28.46
CA THR A 89 25.48 1.60 28.06
C THR A 89 26.36 2.49 27.20
N ALA A 90 27.65 2.65 27.53
CA ALA A 90 28.59 3.38 26.69
C ALA A 90 28.75 2.73 25.30
N THR A 91 28.85 1.39 25.25
CA THR A 91 28.96 0.64 23.98
C THR A 91 27.69 0.75 23.14
N ALA A 92 26.52 0.63 23.77
CA ALA A 92 25.23 0.79 23.10
C ALA A 92 25.01 2.21 22.59
N ARG A 93 25.42 3.23 23.35
CA ARG A 93 25.40 4.65 22.94
C ARG A 93 26.24 4.85 21.68
N ASP A 94 27.46 4.28 21.65
CA ASP A 94 28.35 4.36 20.50
C ASP A 94 27.73 3.72 19.24
N ALA A 95 27.15 2.52 19.39
CA ALA A 95 26.49 1.82 18.29
C ALA A 95 25.24 2.57 17.79
N ALA A 96 24.43 3.12 18.70
CA ALA A 96 23.26 3.92 18.35
C ALA A 96 23.63 5.21 17.64
N GLN A 97 24.70 5.90 18.09
CA GLN A 97 25.21 7.09 17.42
C GLN A 97 25.65 6.76 15.98
N ALA A 98 26.39 5.68 15.80
CA ALA A 98 26.81 5.23 14.46
C ALA A 98 25.62 4.88 13.56
N LEU A 99 24.59 4.20 14.10
CA LEU A 99 23.37 3.85 13.38
C LEU A 99 22.59 5.10 12.93
N ILE A 100 22.37 6.06 13.82
CA ILE A 100 21.65 7.30 13.51
C ILE A 100 22.42 8.11 12.47
N ASN A 101 23.74 8.23 12.61
CA ASN A 101 24.59 8.90 11.62
C ASN A 101 24.43 8.26 10.24
N GLN A 102 24.42 6.93 10.16
CA GLN A 102 24.26 6.21 8.90
C GLN A 102 22.86 6.41 8.30
N LEU A 103 21.80 6.34 9.12
CA LEU A 103 20.42 6.56 8.67
C LEU A 103 20.22 7.96 8.11
N LEU A 104 20.70 8.99 8.80
CA LEU A 104 20.49 10.38 8.39
C LEU A 104 21.41 10.81 7.23
N SER A 105 22.54 10.14 7.02
CA SER A 105 23.47 10.47 5.93
C SER A 105 23.22 9.70 4.64
N THR A 106 22.72 8.45 4.73
CA THR A 106 22.61 7.57 3.56
C THR A 106 21.18 7.31 3.08
N CYS A 107 20.17 7.45 3.95
CA CYS A 107 18.78 7.27 3.54
C CYS A 107 18.21 8.55 2.92
N GLU A 108 17.36 8.40 1.90
CA GLU A 108 16.65 9.52 1.28
C GLU A 108 15.59 10.07 2.26
N ILE A 109 15.60 11.38 2.48
CA ILE A 109 14.64 12.07 3.35
C ILE A 109 13.47 12.58 2.49
N LYS A 110 12.28 12.04 2.71
CA LYS A 110 11.03 12.48 2.04
C LYS A 110 10.17 13.28 3.01
N SER A 111 9.92 14.54 2.67
CA SER A 111 8.96 15.38 3.38
C SER A 111 7.62 15.34 2.66
N THR A 112 6.58 14.86 3.35
CA THR A 112 5.19 14.87 2.88
C THR A 112 4.34 15.73 3.82
N THR A 113 3.06 15.95 3.50
CA THR A 113 2.12 16.65 4.38
C THR A 113 1.92 15.94 5.74
N GLU A 114 2.20 14.64 5.80
CA GLU A 114 2.06 13.82 7.01
C GLU A 114 3.30 13.87 7.92
N GLY A 115 4.48 14.20 7.37
CA GLY A 115 5.71 14.31 8.14
C GLY A 115 6.99 14.11 7.33
N VAL A 116 8.11 14.00 8.04
CA VAL A 116 9.43 13.72 7.46
C VAL A 116 9.74 12.23 7.66
N HIS A 117 9.95 11.51 6.57
CA HIS A 117 10.18 10.06 6.57
C HIS A 117 11.52 9.73 5.90
N LEU A 118 12.19 8.69 6.40
CA LEU A 118 13.38 8.12 5.75
C LEU A 118 12.97 6.95 4.85
N VAL A 119 13.49 6.91 3.63
CA VAL A 119 13.34 5.75 2.74
C VAL A 119 14.44 4.75 3.07
N LEU A 120 14.04 3.64 3.69
CA LEU A 120 14.96 2.57 4.07
C LEU A 120 15.25 1.64 2.87
N PRO A 121 16.49 1.12 2.74
CA PRO A 121 16.81 0.10 1.76
C PRO A 121 16.16 -1.24 2.12
N ALA A 122 16.15 -2.18 1.18
CA ALA A 122 15.69 -3.54 1.44
C ALA A 122 16.56 -4.22 2.51
N PRO A 123 15.97 -5.01 3.43
CA PRO A 123 16.73 -5.77 4.43
C PRO A 123 17.76 -6.70 3.79
N THR A 124 18.98 -6.67 4.30
CA THR A 124 20.10 -7.51 3.82
C THR A 124 20.22 -8.82 4.60
N THR A 125 19.80 -8.83 5.87
CA THR A 125 19.78 -10.05 6.69
C THR A 125 18.67 -10.98 6.22
N ALA A 126 19.04 -12.12 5.63
CA ALA A 126 18.10 -13.14 5.18
C ALA A 126 17.46 -13.87 6.38
N LEU A 127 16.19 -13.56 6.65
CA LEU A 127 15.40 -14.24 7.69
C LEU A 127 14.59 -15.39 7.10
N PRO A 128 14.44 -16.52 7.82
CA PRO A 128 13.61 -17.62 7.36
C PRO A 128 12.14 -17.19 7.30
N ARG A 129 11.44 -17.60 6.24
CA ARG A 129 10.01 -17.34 6.11
C ARG A 129 9.21 -18.19 7.10
N GLU A 130 8.16 -17.62 7.67
CA GLU A 130 7.19 -18.35 8.50
C GLU A 130 6.45 -19.42 7.68
N LYS A 131 6.10 -19.09 6.44
CA LYS A 131 5.30 -19.94 5.55
C LYS A 131 6.05 -20.24 4.26
N PRO A 132 5.88 -21.46 3.71
CA PRO A 132 6.45 -21.81 2.42
C PRO A 132 5.92 -20.87 1.34
N ILE A 133 6.68 -20.77 0.25
CA ILE A 133 6.25 -20.01 -0.92
C ILE A 133 4.96 -20.67 -1.43
N PRO A 134 3.88 -19.91 -1.70
CA PRO A 134 2.65 -20.46 -2.24
C PRO A 134 2.95 -21.28 -3.50
N ALA A 135 2.61 -22.58 -3.47
CA ALA A 135 2.81 -23.44 -4.63
C ALA A 135 2.04 -22.91 -5.84
N ALA A 136 2.63 -23.01 -7.02
CA ALA A 136 1.96 -22.65 -8.26
C ALA A 136 0.67 -23.47 -8.39
N LYS A 137 -0.45 -22.79 -8.68
CA LYS A 137 -1.73 -23.47 -8.85
C LYS A 137 -1.65 -24.41 -10.03
N GLU A 138 -2.00 -25.67 -9.82
CA GLU A 138 -2.06 -26.61 -10.92
C GLU A 138 -3.11 -26.20 -11.96
N PRO A 139 -2.79 -26.30 -13.25
CA PRO A 139 -3.73 -25.94 -14.29
C PRO A 139 -4.93 -26.90 -14.27
N THR A 140 -6.13 -26.32 -14.26
CA THR A 140 -7.38 -27.09 -14.27
C THR A 140 -7.53 -27.90 -15.55
N LYS A 141 -8.39 -28.93 -15.56
CA LYS A 141 -8.63 -29.71 -16.80
C LYS A 141 -9.10 -28.83 -17.96
N TRP A 142 -9.85 -27.76 -17.66
CA TRP A 142 -10.27 -26.79 -18.67
C TRP A 142 -9.10 -25.96 -19.20
N GLU A 143 -8.22 -25.44 -18.33
CA GLU A 143 -7.03 -24.70 -18.75
C GLU A 143 -6.07 -25.56 -19.59
N ARG A 144 -5.86 -26.82 -19.21
CA ARG A 144 -5.08 -27.77 -20.01
C ARG A 144 -5.68 -27.97 -21.40
N PHE A 145 -7.01 -28.05 -21.48
CA PHE A 145 -7.73 -28.16 -22.75
C PHE A 145 -7.67 -26.85 -23.57
N ALA A 146 -7.89 -25.71 -22.93
CA ALA A 146 -7.85 -24.39 -23.55
C ALA A 146 -6.47 -24.09 -24.12
N ALA A 147 -5.41 -24.37 -23.36
CA ALA A 147 -4.02 -24.26 -23.81
C ALA A 147 -3.75 -25.17 -25.02
N LYS A 148 -4.17 -26.45 -24.98
CA LYS A 148 -3.99 -27.40 -26.10
C LYS A 148 -4.75 -26.97 -27.36
N LYS A 149 -5.90 -26.32 -27.21
CA LYS A 149 -6.75 -25.85 -28.32
C LYS A 149 -6.46 -24.41 -28.75
N GLY A 150 -5.58 -23.69 -28.05
CA GLY A 150 -5.34 -22.27 -28.29
C GLY A 150 -6.57 -21.38 -28.02
N ILE A 151 -7.48 -21.82 -27.16
CA ILE A 151 -8.65 -21.03 -26.78
C ILE A 151 -8.17 -19.89 -25.88
N LYS A 152 -8.23 -18.66 -26.39
CA LYS A 152 -7.94 -17.47 -25.62
C LYS A 152 -9.11 -17.13 -24.71
N ASP A 153 -8.80 -16.58 -23.54
CA ASP A 153 -9.83 -16.09 -22.64
C ASP A 153 -10.61 -14.95 -23.30
N LYS A 154 -11.94 -15.00 -23.15
CA LYS A 154 -12.82 -13.95 -23.64
C LYS A 154 -12.61 -12.70 -22.81
N LYS A 155 -12.70 -11.52 -23.45
CA LYS A 155 -12.73 -10.25 -22.74
C LYS A 155 -13.88 -10.29 -21.73
N ARG A 156 -13.62 -9.82 -20.52
CA ARG A 156 -14.60 -9.82 -19.43
C ARG A 156 -15.60 -8.69 -19.67
N ASP A 157 -16.55 -8.92 -20.57
CA ASP A 157 -17.60 -7.96 -20.86
C ASP A 157 -18.51 -7.81 -19.64
N GLY A 158 -19.09 -6.62 -19.49
CA GLY A 158 -19.94 -6.27 -18.36
C GLY A 158 -21.13 -7.20 -18.15
N LYS A 159 -21.77 -6.99 -17.00
CA LYS A 159 -22.91 -7.79 -16.55
C LYS A 159 -24.17 -7.57 -17.40
N LEU A 160 -24.31 -6.42 -18.05
CA LEU A 160 -25.52 -6.02 -18.77
C LEU A 160 -25.54 -6.57 -20.21
N VAL A 161 -26.74 -6.88 -20.70
CA VAL A 161 -27.08 -7.19 -22.10
C VAL A 161 -28.32 -6.41 -22.45
N TYR A 162 -28.33 -5.86 -23.66
CA TYR A 162 -29.50 -5.17 -24.17
C TYR A 162 -30.62 -6.16 -24.49
N ASP A 163 -31.81 -5.91 -23.97
CA ASP A 163 -33.00 -6.72 -24.23
C ASP A 163 -33.88 -6.00 -25.26
N GLU A 164 -33.87 -6.49 -26.51
CA GLU A 164 -34.53 -5.83 -27.65
C GLU A 164 -36.04 -5.68 -27.47
N GLU A 165 -36.69 -6.60 -26.75
CA GLU A 165 -38.14 -6.56 -26.49
C GLU A 165 -38.55 -5.45 -25.53
N LYS A 166 -37.71 -5.15 -24.52
CA LYS A 166 -37.98 -4.12 -23.50
C LYS A 166 -37.28 -2.80 -23.79
N GLY A 167 -36.31 -2.79 -24.71
CA GLY A 167 -35.47 -1.64 -25.00
C GLY A 167 -34.51 -1.26 -23.87
N GLU A 168 -34.31 -2.14 -22.88
CA GLU A 168 -33.56 -1.86 -21.66
C GLU A 168 -32.30 -2.73 -21.51
N TRP A 169 -31.31 -2.24 -20.77
CA TRP A 169 -30.15 -3.03 -20.37
C TRP A 169 -30.46 -3.93 -19.19
N VAL A 170 -30.61 -5.23 -19.44
CA VAL A 170 -30.93 -6.24 -18.42
C VAL A 170 -29.66 -7.01 -18.05
N PRO A 171 -29.43 -7.32 -16.76
CA PRO A 171 -28.29 -8.13 -16.37
C PRO A 171 -28.35 -9.58 -16.91
N LYS A 172 -27.22 -10.11 -17.38
CA LYS A 172 -27.05 -11.52 -17.81
C LYS A 172 -27.41 -12.51 -16.69
N TRP A 173 -27.10 -12.15 -15.45
CA TRP A 173 -27.31 -12.95 -14.24
C TRP A 173 -27.52 -12.03 -13.03
N GLY A 174 -28.18 -12.50 -11.96
CA GLY A 174 -28.47 -11.71 -10.75
C GLY A 174 -29.95 -11.31 -10.63
N TYR A 175 -30.22 -10.14 -10.03
CA TYR A 175 -31.59 -9.63 -9.87
C TYR A 175 -32.24 -9.40 -11.24
N LYS A 176 -33.44 -9.96 -11.44
CA LYS A 176 -34.17 -9.98 -12.72
C LYS A 176 -33.28 -10.34 -13.93
N GLY A 177 -32.34 -11.28 -13.72
CA GLY A 177 -31.40 -11.67 -14.78
C GLY A 177 -32.08 -12.39 -15.94
N LYS A 178 -31.56 -12.18 -17.16
CA LYS A 178 -32.06 -12.81 -18.40
C LYS A 178 -32.08 -14.35 -18.34
N ASN A 179 -31.27 -14.96 -17.47
CA ASN A 179 -31.25 -16.40 -17.23
C ASN A 179 -32.53 -16.99 -16.56
N LYS A 180 -33.47 -16.16 -16.12
CA LYS A 180 -34.74 -16.56 -15.47
C LYS A 180 -35.97 -16.09 -16.25
N ASP A 181 -35.80 -15.53 -17.44
CA ASP A 181 -36.90 -14.90 -18.18
C ASP A 181 -38.02 -15.91 -18.51
N GLY A 182 -37.66 -17.12 -18.97
CA GLY A 182 -38.61 -18.21 -19.21
C GLY A 182 -39.32 -18.77 -17.96
N ASP A 183 -38.86 -18.44 -16.75
CA ASP A 183 -39.58 -18.83 -15.51
C ASP A 183 -40.78 -17.90 -15.23
N ASN A 184 -40.71 -16.66 -15.70
CA ASN A 184 -41.67 -15.60 -15.38
C ASN A 184 -42.65 -15.30 -16.54
N GLN A 185 -42.47 -15.95 -17.69
CA GLN A 185 -43.35 -15.77 -18.84
C GLN A 185 -44.77 -16.19 -18.49
N TRP A 186 -45.76 -15.35 -18.80
CA TRP A 186 -47.17 -15.58 -18.45
C TRP A 186 -47.77 -16.80 -19.18
N LEU A 187 -47.40 -17.03 -20.45
CA LEU A 187 -47.81 -18.15 -21.28
C LEU A 187 -46.59 -18.92 -21.78
N VAL A 188 -46.60 -20.26 -21.63
CA VAL A 188 -45.56 -21.14 -22.17
C VAL A 188 -46.25 -22.18 -23.04
N GLU A 189 -45.86 -22.25 -24.30
CA GLU A 189 -46.40 -23.21 -25.26
C GLU A 189 -46.03 -24.63 -24.84
N VAL A 190 -47.01 -25.54 -24.74
CA VAL A 190 -46.78 -26.94 -24.38
C VAL A 190 -46.54 -27.76 -25.64
N ASP A 191 -45.59 -28.69 -25.56
CA ASP A 191 -45.21 -29.56 -26.67
C ASP A 191 -46.07 -30.83 -26.61
N GLU A 192 -47.20 -30.84 -27.36
CA GLU A 192 -48.25 -31.87 -27.31
C GLU A 192 -47.70 -33.31 -27.49
N LYS A 193 -46.61 -33.45 -28.25
CA LYS A 193 -45.93 -34.74 -28.48
C LYS A 193 -45.27 -35.30 -27.22
N LYS A 194 -44.73 -34.44 -26.35
CA LYS A 194 -44.09 -34.89 -25.09
C LYS A 194 -45.15 -35.26 -24.05
N GLU A 195 -46.27 -34.56 -24.04
CA GLU A 195 -47.40 -34.85 -23.16
C GLU A 195 -48.06 -36.18 -23.52
N ALA A 196 -48.28 -36.43 -24.82
CA ALA A 196 -48.82 -37.71 -25.32
C ALA A 196 -47.90 -38.91 -25.03
N ALA A 197 -46.57 -38.71 -24.96
CA ALA A 197 -45.61 -39.78 -24.69
C ALA A 197 -45.41 -40.10 -23.20
N THR A 198 -45.63 -39.13 -22.31
CA THR A 198 -45.28 -39.25 -20.88
C THR A 198 -46.52 -39.41 -19.99
N GLY A 199 -47.72 -39.05 -20.47
CA GLY A 199 -48.97 -39.16 -19.73
C GLY A 199 -49.13 -38.17 -18.56
N GLU A 200 -48.17 -37.26 -18.37
CA GLU A 200 -48.16 -36.21 -17.35
C GLU A 200 -48.15 -34.83 -18.01
N ALA A 201 -48.86 -33.86 -17.40
CA ALA A 201 -48.89 -32.47 -17.85
C ALA A 201 -47.47 -31.85 -17.80
N HIS A 202 -46.93 -31.49 -18.96
CA HIS A 202 -45.53 -31.09 -19.11
C HIS A 202 -45.29 -29.64 -18.62
N ASN A 203 -44.61 -29.48 -17.47
CA ASN A 203 -44.24 -28.16 -16.95
C ASN A 203 -42.83 -27.75 -17.39
N GLN A 204 -42.73 -27.08 -18.54
CA GLN A 204 -41.46 -26.60 -19.10
C GLN A 204 -40.66 -25.69 -18.15
N ARG A 205 -41.33 -24.91 -17.28
CA ARG A 205 -40.66 -24.05 -16.30
C ARG A 205 -39.93 -24.88 -15.24
N ALA A 206 -40.54 -25.97 -14.78
CA ALA A 206 -39.92 -26.88 -13.82
C ALA A 206 -38.70 -27.58 -14.43
N ASP A 207 -38.77 -27.95 -15.71
CA ASP A 207 -37.66 -28.56 -16.43
C ASP A 207 -36.47 -27.60 -16.61
N GLY A 208 -36.72 -26.34 -16.99
CA GLY A 208 -35.66 -25.34 -17.08
C GLY A 208 -34.99 -25.03 -15.74
N ARG A 209 -35.73 -25.11 -14.62
CA ARG A 209 -35.14 -25.03 -13.27
C ARG A 209 -34.32 -26.27 -12.93
N ARG A 210 -34.83 -27.47 -13.24
CA ARG A 210 -34.15 -28.75 -13.00
C ARG A 210 -32.83 -28.82 -13.75
N GLU A 211 -32.83 -28.47 -15.04
CA GLU A 211 -31.63 -28.49 -15.88
C GLU A 211 -30.56 -27.50 -15.37
N ARG A 212 -30.96 -26.26 -15.01
CA ARG A 212 -30.02 -25.29 -14.42
C ARG A 212 -29.41 -25.80 -13.13
N LYS A 213 -30.22 -26.39 -12.24
CA LYS A 213 -29.73 -26.97 -10.98
C LYS A 213 -28.77 -28.14 -11.24
N GLU A 214 -29.04 -28.97 -12.25
CA GLU A 214 -28.15 -30.05 -12.64
C GLU A 214 -26.81 -29.52 -13.19
N ARG A 215 -26.83 -28.49 -14.05
CA ARG A 215 -25.61 -27.84 -14.57
C ARG A 215 -24.76 -27.25 -13.43
N VAL A 216 -25.39 -26.62 -12.45
CA VAL A 216 -24.72 -26.10 -11.24
C VAL A 216 -24.08 -27.25 -10.44
N ARG A 217 -24.83 -28.30 -10.13
CA ARG A 217 -24.31 -29.50 -9.44
C ARG A 217 -23.15 -30.15 -10.19
N ARG A 218 -23.22 -30.19 -11.53
CA ARG A 218 -22.15 -30.72 -12.38
C ARG A 218 -20.91 -29.83 -12.33
N ASN A 219 -21.07 -28.51 -12.28
CA ASN A 219 -19.95 -27.58 -12.16
C ASN A 219 -19.25 -27.74 -10.80
N GLU A 220 -20.01 -27.77 -9.70
CA GLU A 220 -19.46 -28.02 -8.36
C GLU A 220 -18.74 -29.37 -8.26
N ARG A 221 -19.29 -30.41 -8.91
CA ARG A 221 -18.63 -31.73 -8.98
C ARG A 221 -17.29 -31.64 -9.72
N LYS A 222 -17.21 -30.90 -10.83
CA LYS A 222 -15.97 -30.67 -11.57
C LYS A 222 -14.96 -29.86 -10.75
N GLN A 223 -15.42 -28.84 -10.00
CA GLN A 223 -14.58 -28.06 -9.10
C GLN A 223 -13.95 -28.94 -8.02
N ARG A 224 -14.76 -29.72 -7.28
CA ARG A 224 -14.25 -30.68 -6.28
C ARG A 224 -13.29 -31.72 -6.88
N ALA A 225 -13.56 -32.19 -8.10
CA ALA A 225 -12.68 -33.12 -8.80
C ALA A 225 -11.33 -32.49 -9.19
N ASN A 226 -11.29 -31.18 -9.47
CA ASN A 226 -10.05 -30.45 -9.74
C ASN A 226 -9.29 -30.15 -8.44
N GLU A 227 -9.99 -29.72 -7.38
CA GLU A 227 -9.39 -29.44 -6.06
C GLU A 227 -8.79 -30.70 -5.40
N SER A 228 -9.49 -31.84 -5.50
CA SER A 228 -8.95 -33.11 -5.00
C SER A 228 -7.70 -33.56 -5.74
N LYS A 229 -7.62 -33.28 -7.05
CA LYS A 229 -6.41 -33.55 -7.84
C LYS A 229 -5.28 -32.61 -7.45
N SER A 230 -5.54 -31.31 -7.35
CA SER A 230 -4.50 -30.34 -6.98
C SER A 230 -3.93 -30.59 -5.59
N ARG A 231 -4.74 -31.07 -4.64
CA ARG A 231 -4.26 -31.47 -3.30
C ARG A 231 -3.34 -32.69 -3.34
N LYS A 232 -3.60 -33.67 -4.20
CA LYS A 232 -2.77 -34.88 -4.33
C LYS A 232 -1.40 -34.60 -4.94
N THR A 233 -1.30 -33.57 -5.77
CA THR A 233 -0.03 -33.19 -6.40
C THR A 233 0.77 -32.19 -5.57
N ALA A 234 0.12 -31.51 -4.61
CA ALA A 234 0.77 -30.59 -3.68
C ALA A 234 1.25 -31.25 -2.37
N ALA A 235 0.81 -32.49 -2.09
CA ALA A 235 1.30 -33.34 -1.00
C ALA A 235 2.44 -34.23 -1.52
#